data_AF-A0A966IR15-F1
#
_entry.id   AF-A0A966IR15-F1
#
_cell.length_a   1.000
_cell.length_b   1.000
_cell.length_c   1.000
_cell.angle_alpha   90.00
_cell.angle_beta   90.00
_cell.angle_gamma   90.00
#
_symmetry.space_group_name_H-M   'P 1'
#
loop_
_entity.id
_entity.type
_entity.pdbx_description
1 polymer ?
#
loop_
_entity_poly.entity_id
_entity_poly.type
_entity_poly.pdbx_seq_one_letter_code
_entity_poly.pdbx_strand_id
1 'polypeptide(L)' 'GMLFCWNIDAIKGAIESLSGAELFAAEIYFLSNLPAKIDPQEVLMVVLMALGLSFVASLYPAWRASRIAPAEALRYE' A
#
# COMPACT_ATOMS: atom_id res chain seq x y z
N GLY A 1 4.69 -5.11 -0.06
CA GLY A 1 3.33 -5.66 0.12
C GLY A 1 3.17 -6.97 -0.63
N MET A 2 2.84 -6.95 -1.92
CA MET A 2 2.53 -8.15 -2.70
C MET A 2 3.64 -9.22 -2.70
N LEU A 3 4.91 -8.84 -2.83
CA LEU A 3 6.04 -9.77 -2.75
C LEU A 3 6.10 -10.49 -1.38
N PHE A 4 5.74 -9.81 -0.30
CA PHE A 4 5.67 -10.42 1.03
C PHE A 4 4.53 -11.45 1.11
N CYS A 5 3.36 -11.09 0.60
CA CYS A 5 2.21 -12.00 0.54
C CYS A 5 2.46 -13.23 -0.33
N TRP A 6 3.20 -13.10 -1.44
CA TRP A 6 3.61 -14.26 -2.26
C TRP A 6 4.54 -15.20 -1.49
N ASN A 7 5.45 -14.65 -0.69
CA ASN A 7 6.43 -15.42 0.08
C ASN A 7 5.92 -15.81 1.48
N ILE A 8 4.63 -15.66 1.77
CA ILE A 8 4.08 -15.83 3.11
C ILE A 8 4.35 -17.24 3.67
N ASP A 9 4.28 -18.27 2.83
CA ASP A 9 4.52 -19.66 3.22
C ASP A 9 6.01 -19.93 3.51
N ALA A 10 6.90 -19.34 2.71
CA ALA A 10 8.34 -19.44 2.92
C ALA A 10 8.77 -18.71 4.21
N ILE A 11 8.18 -17.54 4.47
CA ILE A 11 8.43 -16.77 5.69
C ILE A 11 7.90 -17.52 6.91
N LYS A 12 6.68 -18.08 6.82
CA LYS A 12 6.11 -18.93 7.87
C LYS A 12 7.08 -20.07 8.21
N GLY A 13 7.49 -20.88 7.22
CA GLY A 13 8.38 -22.01 7.45
C GLY A 13 9.74 -21.61 8.03
N ALA A 14 10.31 -20.48 7.60
CA ALA A 14 11.54 -19.96 8.18
C ALA A 14 11.39 -19.61 9.66
N ILE A 15 10.29 -18.95 10.05
CA ILE A 15 10.03 -18.59 11.44
C ILE A 15 9.70 -19.82 12.30
N GLU A 16 8.94 -20.78 11.78
CA GLU A 16 8.68 -22.05 12.47
C GLU A 16 9.99 -22.82 12.73
N SER A 17 10.91 -22.84 11.75
CA SER A 17 12.22 -23.49 11.90
C SER A 17 13.13 -22.82 12.94
N LEU A 18 13.01 -21.51 13.13
CA LEU A 18 13.80 -20.74 14.09
C LEU A 18 13.20 -20.78 15.50
N SER A 19 11.87 -20.75 15.60
CA SER A 19 11.16 -20.69 16.88
C SER A 19 10.84 -22.06 17.47
N GLY A 20 10.86 -23.13 16.64
CA GLY A 20 10.49 -24.48 17.06
C GLY A 20 8.99 -24.63 17.41
N ALA A 21 8.18 -23.61 17.11
CA ALA A 21 6.74 -23.60 17.36
C ALA A 21 5.97 -23.61 16.03
N GLU A 22 4.86 -24.33 15.97
CA GLU A 22 3.93 -24.23 14.85
C GLU A 22 3.14 -22.92 14.98
N LEU A 23 3.36 -22.00 14.03
CA LEU A 23 2.69 -20.69 14.01
C LEU A 23 1.18 -20.83 13.73
N PHE A 24 0.80 -21.86 12.96
CA PHE A 24 -0.58 -22.16 12.61
C PHE A 24 -0.83 -23.67 12.71
N ALA A 25 -1.01 -24.16 13.94
CA ALA A 25 -1.38 -25.55 14.18
C ALA A 25 -2.73 -25.85 13.51
N ALA A 26 -2.71 -26.63 12.42
CA ALA A 26 -3.87 -26.95 11.60
C ALA A 26 -4.99 -27.64 12.39
N GLU A 27 -4.62 -28.28 13.52
CA GLU A 27 -5.50 -29.01 14.43
C GLU A 27 -6.42 -28.09 15.26
N ILE A 28 -5.93 -26.89 15.59
CA ILE A 28 -6.68 -25.91 16.41
C ILE A 28 -7.48 -24.96 15.51
N TYR A 29 -6.91 -24.61 14.35
CA TYR A 29 -7.49 -23.61 13.45
C TYR A 29 -8.26 -24.21 12.26
N PHE A 30 -8.22 -25.54 12.04
CA PHE A 30 -8.77 -26.22 10.85
C PHE A 30 -8.33 -25.59 9.50
N LEU A 31 -7.32 -24.73 9.53
CA LEU A 31 -6.76 -23.99 8.41
C LEU A 31 -5.35 -24.56 8.19
N SER A 32 -5.24 -25.48 7.23
CA SER A 32 -3.96 -26.10 6.87
C SER A 32 -2.97 -25.11 6.26
N ASN A 33 -3.48 -24.03 5.66
CA ASN A 33 -2.69 -22.95 5.08
C ASN A 33 -3.44 -21.63 5.31
N LEU A 34 -2.71 -20.53 5.45
CA LEU A 34 -3.29 -19.19 5.50
C LEU A 34 -3.40 -18.69 4.05
N PRO A 35 -4.59 -18.72 3.42
CA PRO A 35 -4.70 -18.34 2.01
C PRO A 35 -4.55 -16.82 1.89
N ALA A 36 -3.34 -16.35 1.59
CA ALA A 36 -3.08 -14.97 1.21
C ALA A 36 -3.61 -14.71 -0.21
N LYS A 37 -4.93 -14.52 -0.33
CA LYS A 37 -5.57 -14.18 -1.60
C LYS A 37 -5.34 -12.70 -1.89
N ILE A 38 -4.56 -12.44 -2.93
CA ILE A 38 -4.36 -11.09 -3.47
C ILE A 38 -5.19 -11.00 -4.75
N ASP A 39 -6.04 -9.99 -4.85
CA ASP A 39 -6.66 -9.61 -6.12
C ASP A 39 -5.84 -8.48 -6.77
N PRO A 40 -5.11 -8.76 -7.88
CA PRO A 40 -4.32 -7.74 -8.58
C PRO A 40 -5.17 -6.57 -9.08
N GLN A 41 -6.46 -6.79 -9.39
CA GLN A 41 -7.36 -5.77 -9.86
C GLN A 41 -7.67 -4.77 -8.75
N GLU A 42 -7.97 -5.25 -7.55
CA GLU A 42 -8.21 -4.38 -6.38
C GLU A 42 -6.96 -3.55 -6.06
N VAL A 43 -5.79 -4.19 -6.06
CA VAL A 43 -4.51 -3.49 -5.82
C VAL A 43 -4.29 -2.40 -6.87
N LEU A 44 -4.50 -2.71 -8.15
CA LEU A 44 -4.34 -1.74 -9.23
C LEU A 44 -5.31 -0.57 -9.09
N MET A 45 -6.58 -0.84 -8.76
CA MET A 45 -7.58 0.22 -8.54
C MET A 45 -7.16 1.15 -7.40
N VAL A 46 -6.74 0.61 -6.26
CA VAL A 46 -6.28 1.41 -5.12
C VAL A 46 -5.06 2.26 -5.49
N VAL A 47 -4.08 1.69 -6.19
CA VAL A 47 -2.89 2.42 -6.65
C VAL A 47 -3.28 3.58 -7.58
N LEU A 48 -4.14 3.33 -8.56
CA LEU A 48 -4.58 4.36 -9.51
C LEU A 48 -5.38 5.46 -8.81
N MET A 49 -6.26 5.12 -7.87
CA MET A 49 -6.99 6.10 -7.06
C MET A 49 -6.04 6.96 -6.23
N ALA A 50 -5.09 6.35 -5.53
CA ALA A 50 -4.13 7.07 -4.70
C ALA A 50 -3.27 8.04 -5.53
N LEU A 51 -2.75 7.57 -6.67
CA LEU A 51 -2.00 8.42 -7.60
C LEU A 51 -2.87 9.56 -8.14
N GLY A 52 -4.09 9.26 -8.60
CA GLY A 52 -5.04 10.25 -9.09
C GLY A 52 -5.33 11.34 -8.06
N LEU A 53 -5.63 10.95 -6.82
CA LEU A 53 -5.87 11.89 -5.73
C LEU A 53 -4.63 12.73 -5.40
N SER A 54 -3.44 12.11 -5.37
CA SER A 54 -2.19 12.82 -5.13
C SER A 54 -1.93 13.87 -6.22
N PHE A 55 -2.14 13.54 -7.49
CA PHE A 55 -1.99 14.49 -8.57
C PHE A 55 -3.02 15.61 -8.50
N VAL A 56 -4.30 15.31 -8.25
CA VAL A 56 -5.34 16.36 -8.11
C VAL A 56 -5.01 17.30 -6.96
N ALA A 57 -4.61 16.76 -5.81
CA ALA A 57 -4.26 17.55 -4.63
C ALA A 57 -3.05 18.46 -4.87
N SER A 58 -2.06 18.05 -5.66
CA SER A 58 -0.88 18.86 -5.98
C SER A 58 -1.10 19.81 -7.17
N LEU A 59 -1.78 19.36 -8.21
CA LEU A 59 -1.95 20.12 -9.45
C LEU A 59 -2.95 21.25 -9.28
N TYR A 60 -4.03 21.06 -8.50
CA TYR A 60 -5.03 22.10 -8.25
C TYR A 60 -4.43 23.39 -7.64
N PRO A 61 -3.69 23.35 -6.50
CA PRO A 61 -3.09 24.55 -5.94
C PRO A 61 -1.97 25.12 -6.81
N ALA A 62 -1.17 24.26 -7.47
CA ALA A 62 -0.11 24.73 -8.37
C ALA A 62 -0.68 25.51 -9.56
N TRP A 63 -1.76 25.00 -10.16
CA TRP A 63 -2.45 25.68 -11.24
C TRP A 63 -3.08 26.99 -10.77
N ARG A 64 -3.72 26.99 -9.60
CA ARG A 64 -4.26 28.22 -8.98
C ARG A 64 -3.16 29.26 -8.73
N ALA A 65 -1.99 28.85 -8.22
CA ALA A 65 -0.87 29.75 -7.93
C ALA A 65 -0.24 30.32 -9.21
N SER A 66 -0.14 29.53 -10.29
CA SER A 66 0.42 29.97 -11.58
C SER A 66 -0.33 31.14 -12.23
N ARG A 67 -1.58 31.39 -11.80
CA ARG A 67 -2.45 32.46 -12.30
C ARG A 67 -2.42 33.73 -11.44
N ILE A 68 -1.71 33.73 -10.32
CA ILE A 68 -1.53 34.91 -9.48
C ILE A 68 -0.46 35.79 -10.15
N ALA A 69 -0.79 37.04 -10.45
CA ALA A 69 0.16 37.97 -11.05
C ALA A 69 1.33 38.22 -10.06
N PRO A 70 2.60 38.12 -10.50
CA PRO A 70 3.76 38.21 -9.61
C PRO A 70 3.86 39.56 -8.88
N ALA A 71 3.26 40.62 -9.45
CA ALA A 71 3.21 41.95 -8.83
C ALA A 71 2.24 42.04 -7.63
N GLU A 72 1.25 41.17 -7.50
CA GLU A 72 0.38 41.12 -6.32
C GLU A 72 1.02 40.32 -5.18
N ALA A 73 1.76 39.25 -5.49
CA ALA A 73 2.44 38.44 -4.46
C ALA A 73 3.49 39.24 -3.65
N LEU A 74 4.21 40.16 -4.30
CA LEU A 74 5.22 41.04 -3.67
C LEU A 74 4.65 42.27 -2.97
N ARG A 75 3.36 42.59 -3.14
CA ARG A 75 2.71 43.74 -2.48
C ARG A 75 2.06 43.37 -1.14
N TYR A 76 2.02 42.07 -0.82
CA TYR A 76 1.51 41.53 0.44
C TYR A 76 2.63 40.98 1.35
N GLU A 77 3.89 41.10 0.94
CA GLU A 77 5.07 41.10 1.84
C GLU A 77 5.35 42.55 2.29
#